data_AF-A0A0E0N2Z3-F1
#
_entry.id   AF-A0A0E0N2Z3-F1
#
_cell.length_a   1.000
_cell.length_b   1.000
_cell.length_c   1.000
_cell.angle_alpha   90.00
_cell.angle_beta   90.00
_cell.angle_gamma   90.00
#
_symmetry.space_group_name_H-M   'P 1'
#
loop_
_entity.id
_entity.type
_entity.pdbx_description
1 polymer ?
#
loop_
_entity_poly.entity_id
_entity_poly.type
_entity_poly.pdbx_seq_one_letter_code
_entity_poly.pdbx_strand_id
1 'polypeptide(L)'
;MTQTPTPAAAAPAPAVAVSEAGLPDAIAAALPPDPYEQLEVARKITAVAVAARASRLELEAARLRQKLADKDRLAAELADRAASLEQALRDSDARLRAALDDNAKLAKERDSLAHTSKKLARDLAKLETFKRHLMQSLGDDNPPIQETVDIRTCEQSVAKASSWKDGVAHSRHHHPVSSLADGSTEIESVNKEGRTTRVDGKEFFRQARNRLSYEQFAAFLANIKELNAHRQSREETLQKADEIFGSENKDLFMSFQSLLSRSLSSGVKVYQMMDLSTTSVVAAKAYKYRAESLVKDYLLADCYVSYTAVLGGILMCKMVYDITHLISSLYYKGYGSLTKIQKLEWNNRGMSTVHAMFITLMSVYLVFFSNLFSDELDGPVTVRSSNLSNFTLGVSLGYFIADLAMLSWAYPSLGGMEYVLHHLLSIISLVYAIYSEEGQLYTYMVLISETTTPGINLRWFLDTVGMKRSKAYLVNGVTMFVAWLVKQMRTFSCILIFAVPTILLVMNTVWFVKILRGLKKTLAKRQ
;
A
#
# COMPACT_ATOMS: atom_id res chain seq x y z
N MET A 1 55.26 -26.95 -10.94
CA MET A 1 55.55 -26.05 -9.81
C MET A 1 55.48 -24.62 -10.32
N THR A 2 54.28 -24.05 -10.29
CA THR A 2 53.97 -22.71 -10.78
C THR A 2 53.78 -21.81 -9.55
N GLN A 3 54.73 -20.90 -9.32
CA GLN A 3 54.68 -19.93 -8.23
C GLN A 3 53.69 -18.81 -8.58
N THR A 4 52.74 -18.60 -7.68
CA THR A 4 51.81 -17.48 -7.64
C THR A 4 52.53 -16.17 -7.25
N PRO A 5 52.17 -15.01 -7.83
CA PRO A 5 52.70 -13.73 -7.39
C PRO A 5 51.93 -13.21 -6.16
N THR A 6 52.68 -12.77 -5.15
CA THR A 6 52.23 -12.15 -3.89
C THR A 6 51.60 -10.77 -4.13
N PRO A 7 50.57 -10.33 -3.36
CA PRO A 7 49.99 -8.99 -3.51
C PRO A 7 50.96 -7.91 -3.00
N ALA A 8 51.13 -6.86 -3.79
CA ALA A 8 51.93 -5.69 -3.41
C ALA A 8 51.31 -5.00 -2.17
N ALA A 9 52.14 -4.82 -1.14
CA ALA A 9 51.80 -4.08 0.06
C ALA A 9 51.52 -2.61 -0.29
N ALA A 10 50.39 -2.08 0.20
CA ALA A 10 50.04 -0.67 0.09
C ALA A 10 51.12 0.21 0.72
N ALA A 11 51.50 1.27 0.01
CA ALA A 11 52.49 2.25 0.44
C ALA A 11 52.09 2.92 1.77
N PRO A 12 53.06 3.20 2.67
CA PRO A 12 52.78 3.91 3.91
C PRO A 12 52.37 5.36 3.62
N ALA A 13 51.35 5.84 4.34
CA ALA A 13 50.86 7.21 4.28
C ALA A 13 51.99 8.23 4.54
N PRO A 14 51.96 9.43 3.93
CA PRO A 14 53.03 10.40 4.05
C PRO A 14 53.16 10.89 5.50
N ALA A 15 54.40 10.91 5.99
CA ALA A 15 54.75 11.43 7.31
C ALA A 15 54.35 12.91 7.42
N VAL A 16 53.53 13.22 8.43
CA VAL A 16 53.18 14.59 8.81
C VAL A 16 54.46 15.27 9.29
N ALA A 17 54.93 16.27 8.53
CA ALA A 17 56.03 17.13 8.95
C ALA A 17 55.56 17.98 10.14
N VAL A 18 56.09 17.70 11.33
CA VAL A 18 55.87 18.47 12.54
C VAL A 18 56.59 19.81 12.39
N SER A 19 55.84 20.91 12.33
CA SER A 19 56.38 22.26 12.47
C SER A 19 56.79 22.49 13.93
N GLU A 20 58.04 22.90 14.16
CA GLU A 20 58.55 23.35 15.47
C GLU A 20 57.79 24.60 15.96
N ALA A 21 56.65 24.39 16.60
CA ALA A 21 56.09 25.36 17.52
C ALA A 21 56.81 25.17 18.87
N GLY A 22 57.47 26.21 19.36
CA GLY A 22 58.17 26.17 20.65
C GLY A 22 57.22 25.74 21.79
N LEU A 23 57.75 24.95 22.72
CA LEU A 23 57.00 24.46 23.88
C LEU A 23 56.52 25.65 24.73
N PRO A 24 55.25 25.70 25.17
CA PRO A 24 54.77 26.72 26.10
C PRO A 24 55.63 26.80 27.37
N ASP A 25 55.90 28.01 27.89
CA ASP A 25 56.85 28.25 28.99
C ASP A 25 56.58 27.40 30.25
N ALA A 26 55.31 27.10 30.53
CA ALA A 26 54.90 26.24 31.65
C ALA A 26 55.32 24.76 31.46
N ILE A 27 55.34 24.27 30.22
CA ILE A 27 55.77 22.91 29.88
C ILE A 27 57.31 22.85 29.80
N ALA A 28 57.94 23.91 29.26
CA ALA A 28 59.39 24.03 29.23
C ALA A 28 60.00 24.06 30.65
N ALA A 29 59.36 24.74 31.61
CA ALA A 29 59.77 24.77 33.01
C ALA A 29 59.53 23.44 33.77
N ALA A 30 58.64 22.57 33.27
CA ALA A 30 58.32 21.29 33.87
C ALA A 30 59.16 20.12 33.31
N LEU A 31 59.94 20.34 32.25
CA LEU A 31 60.82 19.34 31.68
C LEU A 31 62.11 19.21 32.50
N PRO A 32 62.64 17.98 32.68
CA PRO A 32 63.95 17.79 33.28
C PRO A 32 65.04 18.57 32.51
N PRO A 33 66.05 19.14 33.18
CA PRO A 33 67.12 19.87 32.51
C PRO A 33 68.06 18.96 31.70
N ASP A 34 68.13 17.67 32.04
CA ASP A 34 68.95 16.69 31.32
C ASP A 34 68.25 16.18 30.04
N PRO A 35 68.90 16.24 28.86
CA PRO A 35 68.31 15.81 27.59
C PRO A 35 67.95 14.31 27.53
N TYR A 36 68.66 13.44 28.25
CA TYR A 36 68.36 12.00 28.26
C TYR A 36 67.13 11.70 29.11
N GLU A 37 66.95 12.41 30.23
CA GLU A 37 65.73 12.34 31.04
C GLU A 37 64.49 12.86 30.29
N GLN A 38 64.63 13.92 29.48
CA GLN A 38 63.55 14.41 28.61
C GLN A 38 63.09 13.35 27.59
N LEU A 39 64.05 12.65 26.96
CA LEU A 39 63.76 11.55 26.03
C LEU A 39 63.00 10.42 26.74
N GLU A 40 63.36 10.12 27.99
CA GLU A 40 62.68 9.09 28.76
C GLU A 40 61.24 9.49 29.10
N VAL A 41 60.98 10.76 29.43
CA VAL A 41 59.62 11.29 29.64
C VAL A 41 58.80 11.20 28.34
N ALA A 42 59.36 11.62 27.20
CA ALA A 42 58.69 11.53 25.90
C ALA A 42 58.36 10.08 25.53
N ARG A 43 59.27 9.14 25.79
CA ARG A 43 59.05 7.71 25.61
C ARG A 43 57.92 7.18 26.51
N LYS A 44 57.87 7.59 27.78
CA LYS A 44 56.80 7.20 28.73
C LYS A 44 55.43 7.75 28.29
N ILE A 45 55.35 9.03 27.90
CA ILE A 45 54.11 9.64 27.40
C ILE A 45 53.62 8.92 26.14
N THR A 46 54.52 8.66 25.19
CA THR A 46 54.19 7.95 23.96
C THR A 46 53.72 6.51 24.25
N ALA A 47 54.40 5.80 25.15
CA ALA A 47 54.00 4.45 25.55
C ALA A 47 52.61 4.43 26.20
N VAL A 48 52.31 5.39 27.08
CA VAL A 48 50.99 5.52 27.72
C VAL A 48 49.92 5.87 26.69
N ALA A 49 50.18 6.80 25.77
CA ALA A 49 49.24 7.18 24.72
C ALA A 49 48.94 6.01 23.76
N VAL A 50 49.96 5.25 23.37
CA VAL A 50 49.80 4.05 22.53
C VAL A 50 49.04 2.96 23.28
N ALA A 51 49.37 2.69 24.54
CA ALA A 51 48.67 1.71 25.37
C ALA A 51 47.20 2.08 25.58
N ALA A 52 46.90 3.35 25.83
CA ALA A 52 45.52 3.85 25.97
C ALA A 52 44.72 3.71 24.66
N ARG A 53 45.36 3.97 23.51
CA ARG A 53 44.73 3.77 22.20
C ARG A 53 44.51 2.29 21.90
N ALA A 54 45.48 1.44 22.20
CA ALA A 54 45.38 -0.01 22.02
C ALA A 54 44.24 -0.58 22.87
N SER A 55 44.18 -0.22 24.16
CA SER A 55 43.10 -0.65 25.07
C SER A 55 41.71 -0.19 24.61
N ARG A 56 41.57 1.04 24.10
CA ARG A 56 40.30 1.50 23.52
C ARG A 56 39.88 0.70 22.29
N LEU A 57 40.82 0.41 21.39
CA LEU A 57 40.55 -0.40 20.20
C LEU A 57 40.21 -1.85 20.56
N GLU A 58 40.86 -2.43 21.57
CA GLU A 58 40.53 -3.76 22.08
C GLU A 58 39.12 -3.82 22.67
N LEU A 59 38.71 -2.79 23.43
CA LEU A 59 37.36 -2.68 23.98
C LEU A 59 36.30 -2.54 22.87
N GLU A 60 36.55 -1.70 21.86
CA GLU A 60 35.67 -1.54 20.70
C GLU A 60 35.57 -2.85 19.91
N ALA A 61 36.68 -3.55 19.68
CA ALA A 61 36.70 -4.83 19.01
C ALA A 61 35.96 -5.91 19.80
N ALA A 62 36.06 -5.93 21.14
CA ALA A 62 35.28 -6.83 21.98
C ALA A 62 33.77 -6.52 21.89
N ARG A 63 33.39 -5.24 21.93
CA ARG A 63 31.99 -4.80 21.79
C ARG A 63 31.40 -5.18 20.43
N LEU A 64 32.18 -5.03 19.35
CA LEU A 64 31.75 -5.41 18.01
C LEU A 64 31.56 -6.93 17.88
N ARG A 65 32.47 -7.73 18.45
CA ARG A 65 32.32 -9.19 18.48
C ARG A 65 31.07 -9.63 19.24
N GLN A 66 30.76 -8.99 20.36
CA GLN A 66 29.53 -9.27 21.11
C GLN A 66 28.28 -8.93 20.28
N LYS A 67 28.24 -7.76 19.63
CA LYS A 67 27.13 -7.39 18.75
C LYS A 67 26.96 -8.37 17.59
N LEU A 68 28.06 -8.87 17.01
CA LEU A 68 28.00 -9.87 15.95
C LEU A 68 27.37 -11.18 16.48
N ALA A 69 27.81 -11.67 17.64
CA ALA A 69 27.25 -12.86 18.26
C ALA A 69 25.75 -12.74 18.58
N ASP A 70 25.31 -11.57 19.08
CA ASP A 70 23.89 -11.31 19.33
C ASP A 70 23.07 -11.30 18.03
N LYS A 71 23.64 -10.76 16.94
CA LYS A 71 23.00 -10.76 15.61
C LYS A 71 22.94 -12.18 15.02
N ASP A 72 23.98 -12.98 15.17
CA ASP A 72 24.00 -14.38 14.72
C ASP A 72 22.94 -15.21 15.45
N ARG A 73 22.76 -14.99 16.77
CA ARG A 73 21.69 -15.65 17.54
C ARG A 73 20.30 -15.28 17.03
N LEU A 74 20.05 -13.99 16.79
CA LEU A 74 18.78 -13.53 16.24
C LEU A 74 18.52 -14.07 14.83
N ALA A 75 19.56 -14.17 14.00
CA ALA A 75 19.45 -14.75 12.67
C ALA A 75 19.05 -16.23 12.74
N ALA A 76 19.62 -17.00 13.66
CA ALA A 76 19.24 -18.39 13.89
C ALA A 76 17.78 -18.52 14.36
N GLU A 77 17.35 -17.70 15.32
CA GLU A 77 15.95 -17.70 15.80
C GLU A 77 14.95 -17.35 14.68
N LEU A 78 15.29 -16.40 13.80
CA LEU A 78 14.45 -16.04 12.67
C LEU A 78 14.41 -17.16 11.62
N ALA A 79 15.53 -17.84 11.36
CA ALA A 79 15.59 -18.98 10.45
C ALA A 79 14.69 -20.13 10.94
N ASP A 80 14.72 -20.45 12.23
CA ASP A 80 13.86 -21.48 12.83
C ASP A 80 12.37 -21.12 12.72
N ARG A 81 12.02 -19.85 12.96
CA ARG A 81 10.63 -19.37 12.80
C ARG A 81 10.18 -19.44 11.35
N ALA A 82 11.03 -19.08 10.40
CA ALA A 82 10.73 -19.18 8.98
C ALA A 82 10.47 -20.64 8.57
N ALA A 83 11.33 -21.57 8.99
CA ALA A 83 11.16 -23.00 8.75
C ALA A 83 9.84 -23.54 9.35
N SER A 84 9.48 -23.11 10.56
CA SER A 84 8.22 -23.47 11.20
C SER A 84 7.00 -22.97 10.43
N LEU A 85 7.03 -21.72 9.96
CA LEU A 85 5.95 -21.14 9.16
C LEU A 85 5.82 -21.81 7.79
N GLU A 86 6.94 -22.14 7.13
CA GLU A 86 6.93 -22.89 5.88
C GLU A 86 6.32 -24.29 6.04
N GLN A 87 6.57 -24.96 7.16
CA GLN A 87 5.94 -26.24 7.46
C GLN A 87 4.43 -26.08 7.69
N ALA A 88 4.02 -25.09 8.49
CA ALA A 88 2.60 -24.82 8.75
C ALA A 88 1.83 -24.44 7.46
N LEU A 89 2.49 -23.69 6.55
CA LEU A 89 1.95 -23.37 5.24
C LEU A 89 1.74 -24.66 4.43
N ARG A 90 2.77 -25.51 4.31
CA ARG A 90 2.70 -26.79 3.60
C ARG A 90 1.60 -27.70 4.13
N ASP A 91 1.47 -27.81 5.44
CA ASP A 91 0.42 -28.62 6.08
C ASP A 91 -0.98 -28.07 5.79
N SER A 92 -1.16 -26.75 5.83
CA SER A 92 -2.43 -26.09 5.50
C SER A 92 -2.79 -26.30 4.03
N ASP A 93 -1.80 -26.22 3.14
CA ASP A 93 -1.91 -26.45 1.71
C ASP A 93 -2.30 -27.89 1.37
N ALA A 94 -1.76 -28.87 2.10
CA ALA A 94 -2.14 -30.27 1.97
C ALA A 94 -3.60 -30.51 2.43
N ARG A 95 -4.01 -29.90 3.55
CA ARG A 95 -5.40 -29.98 4.04
C ARG A 95 -6.38 -29.37 3.06
N LEU A 96 -6.05 -28.23 2.47
CA LEU A 96 -6.89 -27.58 1.47
C LEU A 96 -7.05 -28.47 0.22
N ARG A 97 -5.96 -29.06 -0.28
CA ARG A 97 -6.03 -29.98 -1.42
C ARG A 97 -6.92 -31.19 -1.12
N ALA A 98 -6.78 -31.81 0.05
CA ALA A 98 -7.64 -32.92 0.46
C ALA A 98 -9.13 -32.52 0.51
N ALA A 99 -9.44 -31.36 1.10
CA ALA A 99 -10.82 -30.86 1.17
C ALA A 99 -11.42 -30.55 -0.22
N LEU A 100 -10.62 -30.04 -1.15
CA LEU A 100 -11.05 -29.80 -2.53
C LEU A 100 -11.35 -31.12 -3.27
N ASP A 101 -10.52 -32.14 -3.06
CA ASP A 101 -10.70 -33.46 -3.67
C ASP A 101 -11.99 -34.13 -3.16
N ASP A 102 -12.25 -34.05 -1.86
CA ASP A 102 -13.48 -34.57 -1.26
C ASP A 102 -14.71 -33.80 -1.72
N ASN A 103 -14.62 -32.47 -1.85
CA ASN A 103 -15.70 -31.67 -2.42
C ASN A 103 -16.00 -32.04 -3.88
N ALA A 104 -14.97 -32.35 -4.68
CA ALA A 104 -15.15 -32.83 -6.05
C ALA A 104 -15.85 -34.20 -6.11
N LYS A 105 -15.56 -35.11 -5.17
CA LYS A 105 -16.27 -36.40 -5.06
C LYS A 105 -17.74 -36.18 -4.68
N LEU A 106 -18.00 -35.36 -3.65
CA LEU A 106 -19.34 -35.03 -3.20
C LEU A 106 -20.17 -34.35 -4.29
N ALA A 107 -19.57 -33.50 -5.12
CA ALA A 107 -20.23 -32.89 -6.26
C ALA A 107 -20.67 -33.94 -7.31
N LYS A 108 -19.82 -34.94 -7.60
CA LYS A 108 -20.17 -36.05 -8.51
C LYS A 108 -21.30 -36.91 -7.94
N GLU A 109 -21.25 -37.23 -6.64
CA GLU A 109 -22.32 -37.96 -5.96
C GLU A 109 -23.64 -37.21 -6.01
N ARG A 110 -23.62 -35.90 -5.72
CA ARG A 110 -24.78 -35.01 -5.84
C ARG A 110 -25.38 -35.04 -7.25
N ASP A 111 -24.55 -34.97 -8.29
CA ASP A 111 -25.03 -34.97 -9.67
C ASP A 111 -25.64 -36.32 -10.08
N SER A 112 -25.05 -37.43 -9.61
CA SER A 112 -25.62 -38.78 -9.78
C SER A 112 -26.98 -38.92 -9.07
N LEU A 113 -27.07 -38.45 -7.81
CA LEU A 113 -28.31 -38.39 -7.04
C LEU A 113 -29.38 -37.51 -7.73
N ALA A 114 -28.99 -36.37 -8.28
CA ALA A 114 -29.90 -35.51 -9.03
C ALA A 114 -30.42 -36.20 -10.31
N HIS A 115 -29.56 -36.96 -11.01
CA HIS A 115 -29.97 -37.71 -12.19
C HIS A 115 -30.95 -38.85 -11.84
N THR A 116 -30.68 -39.61 -10.78
CA THR A 116 -31.58 -40.68 -10.31
C THR A 116 -32.94 -40.12 -9.85
N SER A 117 -32.94 -39.02 -9.10
CA SER A 117 -34.15 -38.30 -8.70
C SER A 117 -34.98 -37.85 -9.93
N LYS A 118 -34.35 -37.27 -10.96
CA LYS A 118 -35.02 -36.90 -12.22
C LYS A 118 -35.56 -38.09 -13.00
N LYS A 119 -34.90 -39.25 -12.94
CA LYS A 119 -35.40 -40.48 -13.57
C LYS A 119 -36.64 -40.99 -12.84
N LEU A 120 -36.58 -41.09 -11.52
CA LEU A 120 -37.71 -41.49 -10.68
C LEU A 120 -38.91 -40.56 -10.87
N ALA A 121 -38.69 -39.24 -10.92
CA ALA A 121 -39.76 -38.27 -11.19
C ALA A 121 -40.44 -38.49 -12.56
N ARG A 122 -39.68 -38.83 -13.60
CA ARG A 122 -40.24 -39.16 -14.92
C ARG A 122 -41.03 -40.47 -14.91
N ASP A 123 -40.51 -41.48 -14.23
CA ASP A 123 -41.17 -42.79 -14.14
C ASP A 123 -42.46 -42.70 -13.31
N LEU A 124 -42.48 -41.86 -12.26
CA LEU A 124 -43.69 -41.53 -11.50
C LEU A 124 -44.72 -40.81 -12.39
N ALA A 125 -44.31 -39.79 -13.14
CA ALA A 125 -45.22 -39.08 -14.06
C ALA A 125 -45.83 -40.03 -15.11
N LYS A 126 -45.06 -40.98 -15.64
CA LYS A 126 -45.57 -42.03 -16.54
C LYS A 126 -46.59 -42.92 -15.83
N LEU A 127 -46.29 -43.36 -14.60
CA LEU A 127 -47.18 -44.20 -13.82
C LEU A 127 -48.50 -43.48 -13.47
N GLU A 128 -48.46 -42.19 -13.14
CA GLU A 128 -49.66 -41.37 -12.96
C GLU A 128 -50.47 -41.21 -14.25
N THR A 129 -49.78 -41.06 -15.39
CA THR A 129 -50.44 -40.97 -16.70
C THR A 129 -51.12 -42.29 -17.03
N PHE A 130 -50.44 -43.42 -16.77
CA PHE A 130 -51.01 -44.76 -16.93
C PHE A 130 -52.20 -44.97 -15.99
N LYS A 131 -52.08 -44.59 -14.71
CA LYS A 131 -53.20 -44.61 -13.75
C LYS A 131 -54.39 -43.81 -14.26
N ARG A 132 -54.17 -42.59 -14.77
CA ARG A 132 -55.24 -41.76 -15.35
C ARG A 132 -55.91 -42.42 -16.55
N HIS A 133 -55.13 -42.98 -17.48
CA HIS A 133 -55.69 -43.69 -18.64
C HIS A 133 -56.46 -44.94 -18.22
N LEU A 134 -55.97 -45.69 -17.22
CA LEU A 134 -56.66 -46.85 -16.68
C LEU A 134 -57.97 -46.45 -16.00
N MET A 135 -57.95 -45.41 -15.18
CA MET A 135 -59.16 -44.85 -14.54
C MET A 135 -60.15 -44.30 -15.57
N GLN A 136 -59.68 -43.74 -16.69
CA GLN A 136 -60.53 -43.26 -17.77
C GLN A 136 -61.10 -44.41 -18.61
N SER A 137 -60.34 -45.49 -18.81
CA SER A 137 -60.79 -46.71 -19.48
C SER A 137 -61.76 -47.54 -18.62
N LEU A 138 -61.68 -47.42 -17.30
CA LEU A 138 -62.60 -48.03 -16.33
C LEU A 138 -63.78 -47.10 -15.98
N GLY A 139 -63.73 -45.85 -16.42
CA GLY A 139 -64.69 -44.80 -16.11
C GLY A 139 -65.59 -44.42 -17.29
N ASP A 140 -65.93 -45.39 -18.14
CA ASP A 140 -66.92 -45.23 -19.22
C ASP A 140 -68.31 -45.79 -18.83
N ASP A 141 -68.63 -45.76 -17.52
CA ASP A 141 -69.97 -46.03 -16.96
C ASP A 141 -70.23 -45.17 -15.68
N ASN A 142 -70.48 -43.86 -15.86
CA ASN A 142 -71.15 -42.90 -14.93
C ASN A 142 -70.64 -42.68 -13.45
N PRO A 143 -70.86 -41.50 -12.81
CA PRO A 143 -70.32 -41.11 -11.49
C PRO A 143 -71.27 -41.48 -10.32
N PRO A 144 -71.01 -41.19 -9.02
CA PRO A 144 -69.89 -40.55 -8.32
C PRO A 144 -69.27 -41.49 -7.23
N ILE A 145 -68.56 -40.93 -6.24
CA ILE A 145 -68.00 -41.53 -4.99
C ILE A 145 -66.48 -41.59 -5.03
N GLN A 146 -65.86 -40.54 -4.50
CA GLN A 146 -64.44 -40.49 -4.19
C GLN A 146 -64.26 -40.87 -2.71
N GLU A 147 -64.19 -42.17 -2.45
CA GLU A 147 -63.67 -42.72 -1.20
C GLU A 147 -62.47 -43.60 -1.56
N THR A 148 -61.26 -43.11 -1.33
CA THR A 148 -60.06 -43.94 -1.30
C THR A 148 -59.13 -43.46 -0.19
N VAL A 149 -59.17 -44.23 0.90
CA VAL A 149 -58.03 -44.49 1.77
C VAL A 149 -56.86 -45.00 0.93
N ASP A 150 -55.68 -44.39 1.07
CA ASP A 150 -54.39 -45.02 0.74
C ASP A 150 -53.31 -44.32 1.58
N ILE A 151 -52.73 -44.99 2.58
CA ILE A 151 -51.46 -45.72 2.46
C ILE A 151 -50.38 -44.90 1.74
N ARG A 152 -49.60 -44.14 2.52
CA ARG A 152 -48.12 -44.19 2.46
C ARG A 152 -47.51 -43.35 3.58
N THR A 153 -46.96 -44.03 4.57
CA THR A 153 -45.50 -44.21 4.80
C THR A 153 -44.88 -43.00 5.49
N CYS A 154 -44.48 -43.15 6.74
CA CYS A 154 -43.19 -43.80 7.06
C CYS A 154 -42.08 -43.17 6.22
N GLU A 155 -41.68 -41.96 6.61
CA GLU A 155 -40.29 -41.56 6.66
C GLU A 155 -40.22 -40.21 7.38
N GLN A 156 -39.68 -40.26 8.59
CA GLN A 156 -38.87 -39.23 9.27
C GLN A 156 -39.32 -38.88 10.68
N SER A 157 -38.97 -39.78 11.60
CA SER A 157 -38.65 -39.39 12.98
C SER A 157 -37.48 -40.21 13.53
N VAL A 158 -36.30 -40.01 12.93
CA VAL A 158 -34.96 -40.18 13.52
C VAL A 158 -34.08 -39.18 12.76
N ALA A 159 -33.43 -38.15 13.28
CA ALA A 159 -33.10 -37.63 14.60
C ALA A 159 -32.93 -36.09 14.39
N LYS A 160 -33.08 -35.13 15.31
CA LYS A 160 -32.76 -34.99 16.73
C LYS A 160 -31.33 -35.34 17.14
N ALA A 161 -30.38 -34.56 16.65
CA ALA A 161 -29.15 -34.10 17.32
C ALA A 161 -28.52 -33.04 16.40
N SER A 162 -28.07 -31.86 16.79
CA SER A 162 -27.67 -31.35 18.08
C SER A 162 -27.89 -29.82 18.10
N SER A 163 -28.51 -29.35 19.17
CA SER A 163 -28.44 -27.96 19.60
C SER A 163 -27.16 -27.83 20.42
N TRP A 164 -26.33 -26.80 20.17
CA TRP A 164 -25.83 -25.93 21.23
C TRP A 164 -25.53 -24.54 20.70
N LYS A 165 -25.88 -23.59 21.56
CA LYS A 165 -25.95 -22.15 21.40
C LYS A 165 -25.00 -21.61 22.46
N ASP A 166 -24.13 -20.68 22.10
CA ASP A 166 -23.57 -19.73 23.05
C ASP A 166 -23.75 -18.33 22.48
N GLY A 167 -24.33 -17.45 23.29
CA GLY A 167 -24.44 -16.03 23.01
C GLY A 167 -23.79 -15.25 24.14
N VAL A 168 -23.25 -14.08 23.82
CA VAL A 168 -23.15 -12.98 24.79
C VAL A 168 -23.40 -11.66 24.07
N ALA A 169 -24.16 -10.83 24.77
CA ALA A 169 -24.72 -9.53 24.45
C ALA A 169 -23.73 -8.45 23.97
N HIS A 170 -24.23 -7.48 23.19
CA HIS A 170 -24.40 -6.11 23.69
C HIS A 170 -25.29 -5.23 22.77
N SER A 171 -26.37 -4.75 23.39
CA SER A 171 -27.06 -3.45 23.29
C SER A 171 -26.95 -2.55 22.05
N ARG A 172 -28.14 -2.13 21.57
CA ARG A 172 -28.61 -0.75 21.30
C ARG A 172 -27.86 0.05 20.21
N HIS A 173 -28.45 0.79 19.27
CA HIS A 173 -29.75 1.43 19.11
C HIS A 173 -30.03 1.59 17.59
N HIS A 174 -31.26 1.35 17.16
CA HIS A 174 -31.85 2.02 16.00
C HIS A 174 -32.69 3.20 16.50
N HIS A 175 -32.65 4.34 15.82
CA HIS A 175 -33.82 5.17 15.47
C HIS A 175 -33.40 6.39 14.60
N PRO A 176 -34.32 7.01 13.86
CA PRO A 176 -34.32 6.91 12.41
C PRO A 176 -34.22 8.28 11.71
N VAL A 177 -34.00 8.29 10.40
CA VAL A 177 -34.35 9.46 9.58
C VAL A 177 -35.42 9.09 8.57
N SER A 178 -36.50 9.85 8.72
CA SER A 178 -37.70 9.97 7.91
C SER A 178 -37.41 10.05 6.41
N SER A 179 -38.18 9.27 5.67
CA SER A 179 -38.61 9.59 4.31
C SER A 179 -39.31 10.95 4.29
N LEU A 180 -39.02 11.77 3.28
CA LEU A 180 -39.97 12.71 2.70
C LEU A 180 -39.69 12.78 1.20
N ALA A 181 -40.73 12.47 0.43
CA ALA A 181 -40.78 12.45 -1.01
C ALA A 181 -41.03 13.85 -1.57
N ASP A 182 -40.45 14.15 -2.73
CA ASP A 182 -41.08 14.74 -3.94
C ASP A 182 -39.92 14.99 -4.93
N GLY A 183 -40.01 14.82 -6.24
CA GLY A 183 -41.07 14.48 -7.17
C GLY A 183 -40.48 14.58 -8.57
N SER A 184 -41.33 14.36 -9.57
CA SER A 184 -41.16 14.60 -11.01
C SER A 184 -40.51 13.53 -11.90
N THR A 185 -41.42 13.02 -12.77
CA THR A 185 -41.27 12.69 -14.19
C THR A 185 -40.32 11.58 -14.60
N GLU A 186 -40.90 10.47 -15.10
CA GLU A 186 -40.65 10.08 -16.48
C GLU A 186 -41.73 9.16 -17.06
N ILE A 187 -41.91 9.34 -18.36
CA ILE A 187 -42.94 8.93 -19.31
C ILE A 187 -43.13 7.41 -19.41
N GLU A 188 -44.39 6.99 -19.52
CA GLU A 188 -44.81 5.65 -19.96
C GLU A 188 -44.38 5.39 -21.42
N SER A 189 -43.67 4.27 -21.64
CA SER A 189 -43.72 3.56 -22.91
C SER A 189 -44.50 2.26 -22.72
N VAL A 190 -45.67 2.24 -23.34
CA VAL A 190 -46.59 1.11 -23.50
C VAL A 190 -45.88 -0.08 -24.13
N ASN A 191 -45.97 -1.24 -23.49
CA ASN A 191 -46.27 -2.47 -24.22
C ASN A 191 -47.10 -3.41 -23.33
N LYS A 192 -48.41 -3.39 -23.60
CA LYS A 192 -49.35 -4.44 -23.24
C LYS A 192 -49.01 -5.66 -24.08
N GLU A 193 -48.63 -6.76 -23.43
CA GLU A 193 -48.94 -8.10 -23.91
C GLU A 193 -48.92 -9.07 -22.72
N GLY A 194 -50.01 -9.82 -22.54
CA GLY A 194 -50.07 -10.96 -21.61
C GLY A 194 -50.40 -10.64 -20.15
N ARG A 195 -51.54 -9.98 -19.87
CA ARG A 195 -52.13 -9.96 -18.52
C ARG A 195 -52.61 -11.37 -18.15
N THR A 196 -51.72 -12.22 -17.66
CA THR A 196 -52.11 -13.21 -16.66
C THR A 196 -52.57 -12.41 -15.44
N THR A 197 -53.82 -12.58 -15.03
CA THR A 197 -54.41 -11.88 -13.88
C THR A 197 -53.52 -12.10 -12.66
N ARG A 198 -52.73 -11.06 -12.33
CA ARG A 198 -51.83 -11.04 -11.18
C ARG A 198 -52.71 -10.99 -9.93
N VAL A 199 -53.02 -12.17 -9.37
CA VAL A 199 -53.81 -12.29 -8.14
C VAL A 199 -53.03 -11.60 -7.02
N ASP A 200 -53.59 -10.53 -6.46
CA ASP A 200 -53.03 -9.87 -5.28
C ASP A 200 -53.33 -10.72 -4.05
N GLY A 201 -52.30 -11.10 -3.29
CA GLY A 201 -52.44 -11.91 -2.09
C GLY A 201 -53.40 -11.29 -1.08
N LYS A 202 -53.41 -9.95 -0.95
CA LYS A 202 -54.34 -9.25 -0.04
C LYS A 202 -55.80 -9.36 -0.50
N GLU A 203 -56.04 -9.25 -1.80
CA GLU A 203 -57.37 -9.37 -2.38
C GLU A 203 -57.89 -10.81 -2.31
N PHE A 204 -57.01 -11.81 -2.47
CA PHE A 204 -57.34 -13.21 -2.27
C PHE A 204 -57.85 -13.49 -0.85
N PHE A 205 -57.15 -13.04 0.21
CA PHE A 205 -57.61 -13.24 1.59
C PHE A 205 -58.94 -12.52 1.88
N ARG A 206 -59.17 -11.36 1.25
CA ARG A 206 -60.45 -10.64 1.37
C ARG A 206 -61.59 -11.43 0.75
N GLN A 207 -61.39 -12.00 -0.43
CA GLN A 207 -62.40 -12.84 -1.10
C GLN A 207 -62.64 -14.15 -0.36
N ALA A 208 -61.58 -14.81 0.11
CA ALA A 208 -61.69 -16.02 0.90
C ALA A 208 -62.48 -15.80 2.21
N ARG A 209 -62.24 -14.69 2.91
CA ARG A 209 -62.97 -14.36 4.15
C ARG A 209 -64.46 -14.13 3.92
N ASN A 210 -64.85 -13.56 2.79
CA ASN A 210 -66.25 -13.23 2.52
C ASN A 210 -67.06 -14.41 1.98
N ARG A 211 -66.40 -15.41 1.38
CA ARG A 211 -67.06 -16.56 0.73
C ARG A 211 -67.04 -17.83 1.56
N LEU A 212 -66.05 -18.00 2.42
CA LEU A 212 -65.94 -19.17 3.28
C LEU A 212 -66.69 -18.95 4.59
N SER A 213 -67.25 -20.02 5.15
CA SER A 213 -67.74 -19.97 6.52
C SER A 213 -66.61 -19.66 7.50
N TYR A 214 -66.96 -19.19 8.70
CA TYR A 214 -65.98 -18.86 9.72
C TYR A 214 -65.07 -20.06 10.06
N GLU A 215 -65.63 -21.27 10.15
CA GLU A 215 -64.87 -22.50 10.42
C GLU A 215 -63.94 -22.86 9.25
N GLN A 216 -64.41 -22.77 8.01
CA GLN A 216 -63.58 -23.02 6.82
C GLN A 216 -62.44 -22.00 6.71
N PHE A 217 -62.71 -20.71 6.93
CA PHE A 217 -61.68 -19.67 6.86
C PHE A 217 -60.65 -19.82 8.00
N ALA A 218 -61.08 -20.19 9.21
CA ALA A 218 -60.18 -20.46 10.32
C ALA A 218 -59.30 -21.70 10.06
N ALA A 219 -59.88 -22.78 9.53
CA ALA A 219 -59.14 -23.97 9.10
C ALA A 219 -58.13 -23.63 8.00
N PHE A 220 -58.50 -22.77 7.04
CA PHE A 220 -57.60 -22.32 5.98
C PHE A 220 -56.40 -21.53 6.51
N LEU A 221 -56.62 -20.61 7.46
CA LEU A 221 -55.52 -19.87 8.11
C LEU A 221 -54.61 -20.78 8.93
N ALA A 222 -55.17 -21.77 9.63
CA ALA A 222 -54.38 -22.77 10.34
C ALA A 222 -53.49 -23.58 9.37
N ASN A 223 -54.04 -23.98 8.22
CA ASN A 223 -53.33 -24.69 7.17
C ASN A 223 -52.13 -23.88 6.62
N ILE A 224 -52.30 -22.57 6.37
CA ILE A 224 -51.19 -21.69 5.95
C ILE A 224 -50.14 -21.52 7.06
N LYS A 225 -50.58 -21.45 8.32
CA LYS A 225 -49.67 -21.31 9.47
C LYS A 225 -48.78 -22.54 9.62
N GLU A 226 -49.30 -23.74 9.37
CA GLU A 226 -48.51 -24.99 9.37
C GLU A 226 -47.49 -25.04 8.23
N LEU A 227 -47.85 -24.57 7.02
CA LEU A 227 -46.89 -24.41 5.93
C LEU A 227 -45.77 -23.41 6.29
N ASN A 228 -46.13 -22.25 6.85
CA ASN A 228 -45.15 -21.26 7.27
C ASN A 228 -44.24 -21.76 8.40
N ALA A 229 -44.76 -22.62 9.29
CA ALA A 229 -43.97 -23.29 10.32
C ALA A 229 -43.09 -24.45 9.79
N HIS A 230 -43.11 -24.70 8.48
CA HIS A 230 -42.39 -25.80 7.80
C HIS A 230 -42.75 -27.20 8.34
N ARG A 231 -43.95 -27.33 8.94
CA ARG A 231 -44.46 -28.60 9.49
C ARG A 231 -45.32 -29.37 8.48
N GLN A 232 -45.62 -28.78 7.34
CA GLN A 232 -46.47 -29.35 6.30
C GLN A 232 -45.89 -29.09 4.92
N SER A 233 -45.99 -30.08 4.02
CA SER A 233 -45.55 -29.92 2.63
C SER A 233 -46.49 -29.01 1.83
N ARG A 234 -46.00 -28.50 0.71
CA ARG A 234 -46.79 -27.66 -0.20
C ARG A 234 -47.96 -28.45 -0.79
N GLU A 235 -47.72 -29.68 -1.20
CA GLU A 235 -48.68 -30.58 -1.80
C GLU A 235 -49.80 -30.89 -0.81
N GLU A 236 -49.44 -31.17 0.45
CA GLU A 236 -50.41 -31.39 1.54
C GLU A 236 -51.19 -30.11 1.89
N THR A 237 -50.55 -28.94 1.82
CA THR A 237 -51.23 -27.65 2.02
C THR A 237 -52.25 -27.37 0.93
N LEU A 238 -51.93 -27.71 -0.31
CA LEU A 238 -52.86 -27.60 -1.43
C LEU A 238 -54.00 -28.62 -1.29
N GLN A 239 -53.71 -29.86 -0.94
CA GLN A 239 -54.75 -30.87 -0.72
C GLN A 239 -55.75 -30.44 0.37
N LYS A 240 -55.27 -30.03 1.54
CA LYS A 240 -56.14 -29.51 2.61
C LYS A 240 -56.87 -28.23 2.21
N ALA A 241 -56.26 -27.36 1.38
CA ALA A 241 -56.94 -26.18 0.89
C ALA A 241 -58.08 -26.50 -0.09
N ASP A 242 -57.94 -27.53 -0.93
CA ASP A 242 -58.99 -28.01 -1.82
C ASP A 242 -60.18 -28.57 -1.03
N GLU A 243 -59.90 -29.33 0.04
CA GLU A 243 -60.91 -29.83 0.98
C GLU A 243 -61.64 -28.69 1.72
N ILE A 244 -60.91 -27.68 2.19
CA ILE A 244 -61.47 -26.56 2.96
C ILE A 244 -62.34 -25.66 2.07
N PHE A 245 -61.93 -25.41 0.83
CA PHE A 245 -62.69 -24.57 -0.11
C PHE A 245 -63.88 -25.29 -0.72
N GLY A 246 -63.77 -26.61 -0.87
CA GLY A 246 -64.82 -27.45 -1.44
C GLY A 246 -65.07 -27.19 -2.92
N SER A 247 -66.01 -27.94 -3.50
CA SER A 247 -66.34 -27.87 -4.93
C SER A 247 -66.92 -26.52 -5.37
N GLU A 248 -67.50 -25.75 -4.45
CA GLU A 248 -68.14 -24.46 -4.72
C GLU A 248 -67.15 -23.30 -4.89
N ASN A 249 -65.93 -23.40 -4.36
CA ASN A 249 -64.93 -22.32 -4.38
C ASN A 249 -63.62 -22.73 -5.08
N LYS A 250 -63.70 -23.50 -6.18
CA LYS A 250 -62.54 -23.95 -6.96
C LYS A 250 -61.68 -22.82 -7.53
N ASP A 251 -62.27 -21.65 -7.79
CA ASP A 251 -61.54 -20.45 -8.24
C ASP A 251 -60.57 -19.91 -7.17
N LEU A 252 -60.95 -19.99 -5.89
CA LEU A 252 -60.07 -19.66 -4.77
C LEU A 252 -58.92 -20.65 -4.66
N PHE A 253 -59.18 -21.96 -4.86
CA PHE A 253 -58.12 -22.98 -4.86
C PHE A 253 -57.06 -22.71 -5.94
N MET A 254 -57.49 -22.51 -7.18
CA MET A 254 -56.57 -22.25 -8.32
C MET A 254 -55.76 -20.96 -8.11
N SER A 255 -56.39 -19.93 -7.54
CA SER A 255 -55.73 -18.67 -7.18
C SER A 255 -54.67 -18.87 -6.09
N PHE A 256 -54.98 -19.65 -5.05
CA PHE A 256 -54.06 -19.99 -3.97
C PHE A 256 -52.87 -20.83 -4.47
N GLN A 257 -53.12 -21.82 -5.33
CA GLN A 257 -52.08 -22.66 -5.93
C GLN A 257 -51.06 -21.84 -6.74
N SER A 258 -51.55 -20.86 -7.51
CA SER A 258 -50.73 -19.92 -8.26
C SER A 258 -49.88 -19.04 -7.33
N LEU A 259 -50.45 -18.50 -6.25
CA LEU A 259 -49.73 -17.71 -5.25
C LEU A 259 -48.60 -18.51 -4.57
N LEU A 260 -48.88 -19.75 -4.18
CA LEU A 260 -47.90 -20.62 -3.52
C LEU A 260 -46.73 -20.95 -4.45
N SER A 261 -47.02 -21.19 -5.74
CA SER A 261 -46.02 -21.57 -6.75
C SER A 261 -44.95 -20.51 -7.00
N ARG A 262 -45.31 -19.22 -6.90
CA ARG A 262 -44.39 -18.10 -7.14
C ARG A 262 -43.44 -17.83 -5.97
N SER A 263 -43.85 -18.18 -4.75
CA SER A 263 -43.04 -17.96 -3.55
C SER A 263 -41.70 -18.72 -3.59
N LEU A 264 -41.67 -19.94 -4.16
CA LEU A 264 -40.45 -20.75 -4.30
C LEU A 264 -39.42 -20.17 -5.28
N SER A 265 -39.87 -19.61 -6.41
CA SER A 265 -38.96 -19.01 -7.40
C SER A 265 -38.23 -17.78 -6.84
N SER A 266 -38.89 -17.07 -5.92
CA SER A 266 -38.32 -15.91 -5.24
C SER A 266 -37.37 -16.32 -4.11
N GLY A 267 -37.73 -17.37 -3.34
CA GLY A 267 -36.88 -17.92 -2.28
C GLY A 267 -35.54 -18.46 -2.81
N VAL A 268 -35.57 -19.31 -3.85
CA VAL A 268 -34.34 -19.91 -4.42
C VAL A 268 -33.39 -18.85 -4.98
N LYS A 269 -33.91 -17.78 -5.61
CA LYS A 269 -33.09 -16.66 -6.10
C LYS A 269 -32.50 -15.83 -4.96
N VAL A 270 -33.23 -15.63 -3.86
CA VAL A 270 -32.72 -14.90 -2.69
C VAL A 270 -31.62 -15.72 -2.00
N TYR A 271 -31.80 -17.01 -1.76
CA TYR A 271 -30.76 -17.85 -1.15
C TYR A 271 -29.49 -17.91 -2.01
N GLN A 272 -29.62 -18.04 -3.34
CA GLN A 272 -28.47 -18.10 -4.22
C GLN A 272 -27.75 -16.74 -4.39
N MET A 273 -28.48 -15.61 -4.38
CA MET A 273 -27.86 -14.27 -4.35
C MET A 273 -27.23 -13.94 -3.01
N MET A 274 -27.85 -14.36 -1.91
CA MET A 274 -27.35 -14.09 -0.56
C MET A 274 -26.08 -14.92 -0.30
N ASP A 275 -26.02 -16.16 -0.79
CA ASP A 275 -24.81 -17.00 -0.69
C ASP A 275 -23.65 -16.47 -1.56
N LEU A 276 -23.94 -16.02 -2.79
CA LEU A 276 -22.94 -15.38 -3.66
C LEU A 276 -22.44 -14.03 -3.11
N SER A 277 -23.35 -13.21 -2.56
CA SER A 277 -23.04 -11.91 -1.94
C SER A 277 -22.31 -12.07 -0.61
N THR A 278 -22.62 -13.09 0.19
CA THR A 278 -21.95 -13.32 1.48
C THR A 278 -20.55 -13.85 1.23
N THR A 279 -20.38 -14.76 0.27
CA THR A 279 -19.06 -15.25 -0.15
C THR A 279 -18.19 -14.13 -0.73
N SER A 280 -18.75 -13.24 -1.55
CA SER A 280 -18.00 -12.10 -2.11
C SER A 280 -17.65 -11.05 -1.06
N VAL A 281 -18.53 -10.75 -0.10
CA VAL A 281 -18.27 -9.80 0.99
C VAL A 281 -17.25 -10.35 1.99
N VAL A 282 -17.30 -11.64 2.30
CA VAL A 282 -16.31 -12.31 3.16
C VAL A 282 -14.95 -12.37 2.46
N ALA A 283 -14.91 -12.71 1.16
CA ALA A 283 -13.69 -12.66 0.36
C ALA A 283 -13.11 -11.24 0.30
N ALA A 284 -13.93 -10.21 0.03
CA ALA A 284 -13.49 -8.82 -0.03
C ALA A 284 -12.94 -8.32 1.32
N LYS A 285 -13.56 -8.70 2.45
CA LYS A 285 -13.03 -8.42 3.80
C LYS A 285 -11.72 -9.15 4.07
N ALA A 286 -11.61 -10.42 3.65
CA ALA A 286 -10.38 -11.19 3.79
C ALA A 286 -9.23 -10.63 2.93
N TYR A 287 -9.52 -10.17 1.71
CA TYR A 287 -8.56 -9.46 0.86
C TYR A 287 -8.16 -8.12 1.46
N LYS A 288 -9.12 -7.34 1.98
CA LYS A 288 -8.84 -6.07 2.65
C LYS A 288 -7.96 -6.28 3.88
N TYR A 289 -8.27 -7.25 4.73
CA TYR A 289 -7.49 -7.58 5.93
C TYR A 289 -6.10 -8.10 5.57
N ARG A 290 -5.99 -8.98 4.56
CA ARG A 290 -4.69 -9.42 4.03
C ARG A 290 -3.89 -8.27 3.44
N ALA A 291 -4.52 -7.36 2.69
CA ALA A 291 -3.85 -6.19 2.15
C ALA A 291 -3.40 -5.23 3.25
N GLU A 292 -4.22 -4.99 4.28
CA GLU A 292 -3.86 -4.15 5.43
C GLU A 292 -2.74 -4.76 6.27
N SER A 293 -2.75 -6.08 6.49
CA SER A 293 -1.66 -6.80 7.16
C SER A 293 -0.39 -6.75 6.32
N LEU A 294 -0.46 -7.02 5.01
CA LEU A 294 0.70 -6.97 4.12
C LEU A 294 1.24 -5.54 3.99
N VAL A 295 0.38 -4.52 4.01
CA VAL A 295 0.81 -3.11 4.07
C VAL A 295 1.48 -2.79 5.41
N LYS A 296 0.97 -3.30 6.53
CA LYS A 296 1.59 -3.04 7.85
C LYS A 296 2.89 -3.83 8.04
N ASP A 297 2.95 -5.06 7.57
CA ASP A 297 4.07 -5.97 7.81
C ASP A 297 5.17 -5.82 6.74
N TYR A 298 4.81 -5.43 5.51
CA TYR A 298 5.73 -5.31 4.37
C TYR A 298 6.06 -3.85 4.00
N LEU A 299 5.14 -2.91 4.19
CA LEU A 299 5.34 -1.49 3.83
C LEU A 299 5.90 -0.66 5.00
N LEU A 300 5.81 -1.14 6.25
CA LEU A 300 6.39 -0.50 7.45
C LEU A 300 7.58 -1.25 8.07
N ALA A 301 8.02 -2.37 7.51
CA ALA A 301 9.27 -3.00 7.94
C ALA A 301 10.45 -2.14 7.47
N ASP A 302 11.38 -1.81 8.38
CA ASP A 302 12.39 -0.74 8.24
C ASP A 302 13.23 -0.80 6.95
N CYS A 303 13.42 -1.98 6.35
CA CYS A 303 14.16 -2.16 5.08
C CYS A 303 13.31 -1.84 3.82
N TYR A 304 11.98 -1.98 3.87
CA TYR A 304 11.09 -1.91 2.71
C TYR A 304 10.47 -0.52 2.49
N VAL A 305 10.45 0.34 3.50
CA VAL A 305 9.95 1.72 3.39
C VAL A 305 10.66 2.47 2.25
N SER A 306 11.98 2.30 2.14
CA SER A 306 12.78 2.96 1.11
C SER A 306 12.50 2.41 -0.30
N TYR A 307 12.44 1.08 -0.48
CA TYR A 307 12.16 0.47 -1.79
C TYR A 307 10.73 0.76 -2.28
N THR A 308 9.76 0.71 -1.38
CA THR A 308 8.36 1.03 -1.70
C THR A 308 8.20 2.52 -2.01
N ALA A 309 8.92 3.40 -1.32
CA ALA A 309 8.98 4.84 -1.63
C ALA A 309 9.60 5.12 -3.00
N VAL A 310 10.64 4.39 -3.41
CA VAL A 310 11.23 4.52 -4.76
C VAL A 310 10.22 4.15 -5.85
N LEU A 311 9.55 2.99 -5.71
CA LEU A 311 8.50 2.60 -6.64
C LEU A 311 7.34 3.60 -6.64
N GLY A 312 6.93 4.07 -5.46
CA GLY A 312 5.94 5.13 -5.30
C GLY A 312 6.34 6.43 -6.00
N GLY A 313 7.61 6.82 -5.91
CA GLY A 313 8.19 7.97 -6.61
C GLY A 313 8.09 7.83 -8.13
N ILE A 314 8.45 6.67 -8.68
CA ILE A 314 8.34 6.39 -10.13
C ILE A 314 6.87 6.46 -10.60
N LEU A 315 5.95 5.88 -9.83
CA LEU A 315 4.52 5.93 -10.15
C LEU A 315 3.96 7.36 -10.05
N MET A 316 4.37 8.12 -9.03
CA MET A 316 4.06 9.54 -8.88
C MET A 316 4.54 10.35 -10.08
N CYS A 317 5.77 10.10 -10.57
CA CYS A 317 6.28 10.74 -11.77
C CYS A 317 5.38 10.50 -12.98
N LYS A 318 4.99 9.25 -13.22
CA LYS A 318 4.09 8.91 -14.34
C LYS A 318 2.73 9.58 -14.19
N MET A 319 2.15 9.54 -12.99
CA MET A 319 0.87 10.17 -12.69
C MET A 319 0.93 11.68 -12.91
N VAL A 320 1.95 12.38 -12.38
CA VAL A 320 2.11 13.83 -12.55
C VAL A 320 2.36 14.19 -14.01
N TYR A 321 3.13 13.38 -14.74
CA TYR A 321 3.33 13.57 -16.17
C TYR A 321 1.99 13.53 -16.92
N ASP A 322 1.14 12.53 -16.65
CA ASP A 322 -0.17 12.38 -17.28
C ASP A 322 -1.15 13.49 -16.87
N ILE A 323 -1.14 13.88 -15.59
CA ILE A 323 -1.92 15.03 -15.09
C ILE A 323 -1.48 16.31 -15.78
N THR A 324 -0.17 16.53 -15.93
CA THR A 324 0.38 17.70 -16.63
C THR A 324 -0.10 17.71 -18.09
N HIS A 325 -0.06 16.56 -18.75
CA HIS A 325 -0.58 16.40 -20.11
C HIS A 325 -2.08 16.74 -20.17
N LEU A 326 -2.89 16.18 -19.26
CA LEU A 326 -4.33 16.38 -19.21
C LEU A 326 -4.68 17.86 -18.98
N ILE A 327 -4.11 18.48 -17.94
CA ILE A 327 -4.33 19.89 -17.61
C ILE A 327 -3.89 20.77 -18.78
N SER A 328 -2.72 20.53 -19.36
CA SER A 328 -2.21 21.33 -20.47
C SER A 328 -3.08 21.19 -21.72
N SER A 329 -3.59 20.00 -22.02
CA SER A 329 -4.50 19.77 -23.13
C SER A 329 -5.87 20.44 -22.95
N LEU A 330 -6.35 20.58 -21.71
CA LEU A 330 -7.66 21.17 -21.42
C LEU A 330 -7.59 22.71 -21.36
N TYR A 331 -6.57 23.26 -20.71
CA TYR A 331 -6.50 24.68 -20.40
C TYR A 331 -5.64 25.48 -21.39
N TYR A 332 -4.70 24.85 -22.10
CA TYR A 332 -3.81 25.56 -23.02
C TYR A 332 -4.07 25.18 -24.49
N LYS A 333 -4.77 26.07 -25.21
CA LYS A 333 -5.08 25.89 -26.64
C LYS A 333 -3.83 25.72 -27.53
N GLY A 334 -2.70 26.35 -27.15
CA GLY A 334 -1.42 26.21 -27.86
C GLY A 334 -0.68 24.90 -27.60
N TYR A 335 -1.13 24.08 -26.63
CA TYR A 335 -0.51 22.79 -26.34
C TYR A 335 -0.65 21.84 -27.53
N GLY A 336 -1.83 21.84 -28.17
CA GLY A 336 -2.13 21.02 -29.34
C GLY A 336 -1.15 21.24 -30.49
N SER A 337 -0.71 22.48 -30.71
CA SER A 337 0.23 22.87 -31.78
C SER A 337 1.69 22.56 -31.49
N LEU A 338 2.05 22.17 -30.27
CA LEU A 338 3.44 21.80 -29.94
C LEU A 338 3.85 20.50 -30.65
N THR A 339 5.12 20.44 -31.05
CA THR A 339 5.73 19.20 -31.59
C THR A 339 5.73 18.10 -30.52
N LYS A 340 5.87 16.83 -30.94
CA LYS A 340 5.93 15.69 -30.01
C LYS A 340 7.05 15.86 -28.96
N ILE A 341 8.21 16.37 -29.38
CA ILE A 341 9.36 16.60 -28.50
C ILE A 341 9.09 17.74 -27.51
N GLN A 342 8.49 18.84 -27.98
CA GLN A 342 8.11 19.94 -27.08
C GLN A 342 7.03 19.53 -26.07
N LYS A 343 6.08 18.68 -26.46
CA LYS A 343 5.09 18.11 -25.53
C LYS A 343 5.74 17.21 -24.48
N LEU A 344 6.72 16.40 -24.88
CA LEU A 344 7.50 15.57 -23.97
C LEU A 344 8.24 16.45 -22.95
N GLU A 345 8.98 17.47 -23.41
CA GLU A 345 9.69 18.41 -22.52
C GLU A 345 8.74 19.17 -21.61
N TRP A 346 7.61 19.65 -22.15
CA TRP A 346 6.57 20.36 -21.40
C TRP A 346 6.06 19.54 -20.22
N ASN A 347 5.68 18.29 -20.48
CA ASN A 347 5.16 17.41 -19.43
C ASN A 347 6.26 16.99 -18.45
N ASN A 348 7.49 16.79 -18.92
CA ASN A 348 8.63 16.48 -18.05
C ASN A 348 8.93 17.64 -17.08
N ARG A 349 8.87 18.89 -17.57
CA ARG A 349 9.03 20.09 -16.73
C ARG A 349 7.90 20.25 -15.70
N GLY A 350 6.69 19.79 -16.01
CA GLY A 350 5.60 19.73 -15.03
C GLY A 350 5.91 18.73 -13.92
N MET A 351 6.35 17.53 -14.29
CA MET A 351 6.77 16.48 -13.36
C MET A 351 7.92 16.95 -12.44
N SER A 352 8.99 17.51 -13.00
CA SER A 352 10.13 18.01 -12.21
C SER A 352 9.75 19.19 -11.32
N THR A 353 8.81 20.04 -11.74
CA THR A 353 8.30 21.14 -10.89
C THR A 353 7.60 20.60 -9.64
N VAL A 354 6.76 19.57 -9.76
CA VAL A 354 6.06 18.97 -8.61
C VAL A 354 7.04 18.26 -7.67
N HIS A 355 7.98 17.50 -8.23
CA HIS A 355 9.04 16.88 -7.43
C HIS A 355 9.85 17.93 -6.65
N ALA A 356 10.32 18.97 -7.33
CA ALA A 356 11.14 20.02 -6.73
C ALA A 356 10.41 20.75 -5.59
N MET A 357 9.12 21.04 -5.74
CA MET A 357 8.30 21.61 -4.65
C MET A 357 8.19 20.65 -3.46
N PHE A 358 7.91 19.37 -3.73
CA PHE A 358 7.81 18.34 -2.69
C PHE A 358 9.12 18.19 -1.91
N ILE A 359 10.24 17.95 -2.61
CA ILE A 359 11.50 17.67 -1.95
C ILE A 359 12.06 18.90 -1.24
N THR A 360 11.86 20.10 -1.79
CA THR A 360 12.22 21.35 -1.11
C THR A 360 11.47 21.50 0.20
N LEU A 361 10.14 21.34 0.17
CA LEU A 361 9.30 21.49 1.37
C LEU A 361 9.69 20.47 2.44
N MET A 362 9.85 19.21 2.06
CA MET A 362 10.25 18.15 2.99
C MET A 362 11.66 18.37 3.53
N SER A 363 12.61 18.80 2.70
CA SER A 363 13.99 19.08 3.12
C SER A 363 14.04 20.22 4.12
N VAL A 364 13.33 21.33 3.86
CA VAL A 364 13.23 22.46 4.79
C VAL A 364 12.59 22.01 6.11
N TYR A 365 11.50 21.25 6.05
CA TYR A 365 10.84 20.70 7.23
C TYR A 365 11.80 19.82 8.05
N LEU A 366 12.44 18.83 7.43
CA LEU A 366 13.33 17.90 8.13
C LEU A 366 14.57 18.59 8.71
N VAL A 367 15.14 19.57 8.01
CA VAL A 367 16.36 20.26 8.44
C VAL A 367 16.10 21.30 9.53
N PHE A 368 15.05 22.11 9.40
CA PHE A 368 14.87 23.30 10.26
C PHE A 368 13.73 23.19 11.26
N PHE A 369 12.72 22.38 10.98
CA PHE A 369 11.49 22.32 11.77
C PHE A 369 11.31 20.98 12.50
N SER A 370 11.98 19.94 12.04
CA SER A 370 12.00 18.65 12.73
C SER A 370 13.13 18.60 13.75
N ASN A 371 12.91 17.86 14.84
CA ASN A 371 13.95 17.63 15.84
C ASN A 371 15.03 16.63 15.37
N LEU A 372 14.94 16.08 14.14
CA LEU A 372 15.80 14.99 13.65
C LEU A 372 17.29 15.35 13.68
N PHE A 373 17.63 16.58 13.31
CA PHE A 373 19.02 17.07 13.25
C PHE A 373 19.34 18.10 14.34
N SER A 374 18.57 18.14 15.43
CA SER A 374 18.81 19.05 16.56
C SER A 374 20.06 18.65 17.36
N ASP A 375 20.83 19.64 17.84
CA ASP A 375 21.99 19.42 18.72
C ASP A 375 21.61 18.85 20.10
N GLU A 376 20.32 18.85 20.45
CA GLU A 376 19.81 18.32 21.73
C GLU A 376 19.76 16.79 21.80
N LEU A 377 19.80 16.10 20.65
CA LEU A 377 19.82 14.64 20.60
C LEU A 377 21.24 14.10 20.78
N ASP A 378 21.37 12.92 21.38
CA ASP A 378 22.68 12.24 21.55
C ASP A 378 23.21 11.65 20.23
N GLY A 379 24.53 11.69 20.05
CA GLY A 379 25.25 11.09 18.90
C GLY A 379 25.50 12.05 17.73
N PRO A 380 26.33 11.67 16.74
CA PRO A 380 26.66 12.54 15.62
C PRO A 380 25.46 12.84 14.72
N VAL A 381 25.21 14.11 14.38
CA VAL A 381 24.12 14.53 13.48
C VAL A 381 24.21 13.86 12.10
N THR A 382 25.42 13.45 11.70
CA THR A 382 25.71 12.82 10.41
C THR A 382 25.21 11.39 10.28
N VAL A 383 24.83 10.71 11.36
CA VAL A 383 24.37 9.30 11.33
C VAL A 383 22.90 9.15 11.72
N ARG A 384 22.13 10.25 11.62
CA ARG A 384 20.73 10.29 12.00
C ARG A 384 19.82 10.18 10.79
N SER A 385 18.83 9.32 10.92
CA SER A 385 17.80 9.01 9.94
C SER A 385 16.45 8.82 10.66
N SER A 386 15.37 8.81 9.89
CA SER A 386 14.02 8.49 10.35
C SER A 386 13.24 7.83 9.21
N ASN A 387 12.13 7.16 9.53
CA ASN A 387 11.27 6.58 8.48
C ASN A 387 10.72 7.64 7.53
N LEU A 388 10.42 8.85 8.03
CA LEU A 388 9.97 9.96 7.19
C LEU A 388 11.08 10.49 6.28
N SER A 389 12.32 10.56 6.77
CA SER A 389 13.44 10.98 5.94
C SER A 389 13.78 9.92 4.88
N ASN A 390 13.88 8.66 5.27
CA ASN A 390 14.10 7.52 4.35
C ASN A 390 13.02 7.47 3.26
N PHE A 391 11.74 7.63 3.64
CA PHE A 391 10.63 7.72 2.70
C PHE A 391 10.80 8.90 1.72
N THR A 392 11.13 10.08 2.23
CA THR A 392 11.30 11.31 1.42
C THR A 392 12.45 11.16 0.41
N LEU A 393 13.59 10.59 0.83
CA LEU A 393 14.71 10.31 -0.07
C LEU A 393 14.35 9.22 -1.08
N GLY A 394 13.61 8.18 -0.67
CA GLY A 394 13.14 7.12 -1.55
C GLY A 394 12.25 7.65 -2.68
N VAL A 395 11.26 8.50 -2.36
CA VAL A 395 10.43 9.17 -3.38
C VAL A 395 11.29 9.98 -4.36
N SER A 396 12.29 10.68 -3.84
CA SER A 396 13.19 11.50 -4.65
C SER A 396 14.11 10.68 -5.55
N LEU A 397 14.63 9.57 -5.04
CA LEU A 397 15.42 8.62 -5.83
C LEU A 397 14.58 8.04 -6.97
N GLY A 398 13.31 7.70 -6.71
CA GLY A 398 12.38 7.29 -7.75
C GLY A 398 12.20 8.33 -8.86
N TYR A 399 12.11 9.62 -8.49
CA TYR A 399 12.08 10.72 -9.45
C TYR A 399 13.36 10.81 -10.28
N PHE A 400 14.54 10.83 -9.64
CA PHE A 400 15.81 10.97 -10.37
C PHE A 400 16.03 9.80 -11.36
N ILE A 401 15.59 8.59 -11.01
CA ILE A 401 15.62 7.43 -11.91
C ILE A 401 14.69 7.64 -13.11
N ALA A 402 13.44 8.07 -12.87
CA ALA A 402 12.46 8.29 -13.93
C ALA A 402 12.88 9.43 -14.87
N ASP A 403 13.41 10.52 -14.33
CA ASP A 403 13.89 11.67 -15.11
C ASP A 403 15.16 11.32 -15.90
N LEU A 404 16.09 10.55 -15.32
CA LEU A 404 17.26 10.03 -16.05
C LEU A 404 16.84 9.10 -17.18
N ALA A 405 15.84 8.23 -16.98
CA ALA A 405 15.33 7.35 -18.03
C ALA A 405 14.70 8.16 -19.18
N MET A 406 13.92 9.19 -18.86
CA MET A 406 13.34 10.12 -19.83
C MET A 406 14.41 10.89 -20.61
N LEU A 407 15.39 11.45 -19.90
CA LEU A 407 16.53 12.18 -20.47
C LEU A 407 17.32 11.27 -21.43
N SER A 408 17.53 10.01 -21.04
CA SER A 408 18.22 9.01 -21.85
C SER A 408 17.41 8.63 -23.10
N TRP A 409 16.09 8.47 -22.97
CA TRP A 409 15.19 8.10 -24.07
C TRP A 409 15.09 9.18 -25.15
N ALA A 410 15.07 10.45 -24.75
CA ALA A 410 14.98 11.58 -25.66
C ALA A 410 16.29 12.35 -25.81
N TYR A 411 17.43 11.73 -25.48
CA TYR A 411 18.75 12.32 -25.64
C TYR A 411 19.04 12.58 -27.14
N PRO A 412 19.60 13.74 -27.52
CA PRO A 412 20.02 14.90 -26.71
C PRO A 412 18.96 16.03 -26.62
N SER A 413 17.71 15.76 -26.98
CA SER A 413 16.68 16.80 -27.14
C SER A 413 16.19 17.41 -25.81
N LEU A 414 16.33 16.70 -24.69
CA LEU A 414 15.91 17.16 -23.36
C LEU A 414 17.04 17.79 -22.52
N GLY A 415 18.31 17.64 -22.93
CA GLY A 415 19.46 18.15 -22.18
C GLY A 415 20.81 17.57 -22.63
N GLY A 416 21.89 18.27 -22.29
CA GLY A 416 23.28 17.84 -22.54
C GLY A 416 23.85 16.85 -21.52
N MET A 417 25.13 16.48 -21.68
CA MET A 417 25.84 15.54 -20.79
C MET A 417 25.95 16.01 -19.35
N GLU A 418 25.95 17.31 -19.12
CA GLU A 418 25.94 17.91 -17.80
C GLU A 418 24.72 17.46 -16.97
N TYR A 419 23.55 17.31 -17.59
CA TYR A 419 22.34 16.86 -16.89
C TYR A 419 22.44 15.37 -16.56
N VAL A 420 22.95 14.55 -17.47
CA VAL A 420 23.15 13.11 -17.24
C VAL A 420 24.16 12.89 -16.10
N LEU A 421 25.29 13.59 -16.12
CA LEU A 421 26.30 13.50 -15.05
C LEU A 421 25.73 13.97 -13.70
N HIS A 422 24.99 15.08 -13.70
CA HIS A 422 24.32 15.57 -12.50
C HIS A 422 23.35 14.53 -11.92
N HIS A 423 22.49 13.94 -12.75
CA HIS A 423 21.53 12.93 -12.30
C HIS A 423 22.21 11.65 -11.80
N LEU A 424 23.26 11.17 -12.47
CA LEU A 424 24.03 10.01 -12.01
C LEU A 424 24.68 10.27 -10.64
N LEU A 425 25.30 11.44 -10.45
CA LEU A 425 25.90 11.81 -9.18
C LEU A 425 24.84 11.93 -8.06
N SER A 426 23.69 12.54 -8.37
CA SER A 426 22.56 12.63 -7.45
C SER A 426 22.05 11.24 -7.06
N ILE A 427 21.81 10.34 -8.02
CA ILE A 427 21.35 8.97 -7.76
C ILE A 427 22.34 8.23 -6.86
N ILE A 428 23.65 8.30 -7.14
CA ILE A 428 24.68 7.66 -6.31
C ILE A 428 24.65 8.22 -4.88
N SER A 429 24.54 9.55 -4.73
CA SER A 429 24.47 10.21 -3.43
C SER A 429 23.21 9.84 -2.65
N LEU A 430 22.05 9.80 -3.31
CA LEU A 430 20.77 9.41 -2.72
C LEU A 430 20.76 7.93 -2.30
N VAL A 431 21.26 7.03 -3.17
CA VAL A 431 21.38 5.60 -2.85
C VAL A 431 22.30 5.39 -1.65
N TYR A 432 23.44 6.08 -1.60
CA TYR A 432 24.34 6.02 -0.45
C TYR A 432 23.63 6.47 0.83
N ALA A 433 23.00 7.65 0.84
CA ALA A 433 22.34 8.20 2.02
C ALA A 433 21.14 7.37 2.53
N ILE A 434 20.47 6.64 1.63
CA ILE A 434 19.39 5.71 1.99
C ILE A 434 19.96 4.41 2.54
N TYR A 435 21.02 3.86 1.93
CA TYR A 435 21.56 2.55 2.29
C TYR A 435 22.43 2.58 3.56
N SER A 436 23.27 3.61 3.71
CA SER A 436 24.09 3.79 4.91
C SER A 436 23.29 4.39 6.07
N GLU A 437 22.17 5.05 5.77
CA GLU A 437 21.44 5.93 6.70
C GLU A 437 22.30 7.07 7.29
N GLU A 438 23.44 7.35 6.67
CA GLU A 438 24.37 8.41 7.05
C GLU A 438 24.32 9.56 6.04
N GLY A 439 24.76 10.75 6.47
CA GLY A 439 24.90 11.93 5.63
C GLY A 439 23.58 12.60 5.21
N GLN A 440 22.42 12.17 5.73
CA GLN A 440 21.11 12.68 5.31
C GLN A 440 20.95 14.19 5.50
N LEU A 441 21.50 14.77 6.57
CA LEU A 441 21.51 16.22 6.78
C LEU A 441 22.10 16.96 5.56
N TYR A 442 23.27 16.52 5.08
CA TYR A 442 23.93 17.14 3.95
C TYR A 442 23.16 16.91 2.64
N THR A 443 22.62 15.70 2.46
CA THR A 443 21.75 15.40 1.30
C THR A 443 20.56 16.33 1.26
N TYR A 444 19.85 16.54 2.37
CA TYR A 444 18.73 17.48 2.42
C TYR A 444 19.15 18.94 2.23
N MET A 445 20.28 19.35 2.81
CA MET A 445 20.82 20.69 2.59
C MET A 445 21.10 20.96 1.10
N VAL A 446 21.58 19.96 0.36
CA VAL A 446 21.77 20.04 -1.09
C VAL A 446 20.41 20.05 -1.80
N LEU A 447 19.47 19.18 -1.42
CA LEU A 447 18.15 19.08 -2.04
C LEU A 447 17.28 20.34 -1.86
N ILE A 448 17.53 21.18 -0.85
CA ILE A 448 16.90 22.52 -0.77
C ILE A 448 17.19 23.36 -2.02
N SER A 449 18.31 23.10 -2.72
CA SER A 449 18.63 23.83 -3.95
C SER A 449 17.66 23.57 -5.12
N GLU A 450 16.85 22.50 -5.05
CA GLU A 450 15.73 22.23 -5.97
C GLU A 450 14.65 23.33 -5.93
N THR A 451 14.65 24.21 -4.91
CA THR A 451 13.77 25.40 -4.86
C THR A 451 13.85 26.25 -6.14
N THR A 452 14.98 26.21 -6.84
CA THR A 452 15.19 26.97 -8.08
C THR A 452 14.52 26.35 -9.31
N THR A 453 14.27 25.04 -9.31
CA THR A 453 13.74 24.26 -10.44
C THR A 453 12.35 24.73 -10.89
N PRO A 454 11.36 24.98 -9.99
CA PRO A 454 10.07 25.57 -10.37
C PRO A 454 10.21 26.93 -11.06
N GLY A 455 11.18 27.75 -10.62
CA GLY A 455 11.47 29.04 -11.23
C GLY A 455 11.98 28.90 -12.67
N ILE A 456 12.94 28.01 -12.89
CA ILE A 456 13.51 27.70 -14.21
C ILE A 456 12.41 27.16 -15.14
N ASN A 457 11.60 26.22 -14.66
CA ASN A 457 10.52 25.61 -15.45
C ASN A 457 9.43 26.62 -15.79
N LEU A 458 9.00 27.46 -14.84
CA LEU A 458 8.03 28.52 -15.09
C LEU A 458 8.53 29.49 -16.17
N ARG A 459 9.81 29.86 -16.12
CA ARG A 459 10.44 30.72 -17.13
C ARG A 459 10.38 30.09 -18.51
N TRP A 460 10.69 28.80 -18.61
CA TRP A 460 10.61 28.06 -19.86
C TRP A 460 9.17 27.96 -20.37
N PHE A 461 8.19 27.67 -19.50
CA PHE A 461 6.78 27.63 -19.91
C PHE A 461 6.34 28.98 -20.49
N LEU A 462 6.66 30.08 -19.81
CA LEU A 462 6.35 31.43 -20.27
C LEU A 462 7.06 31.79 -21.60
N ASP A 463 8.28 31.30 -21.82
CA ASP A 463 9.00 31.45 -23.08
C ASP A 463 8.29 30.69 -24.22
N THR A 464 8.01 29.41 -24.00
CA THR A 464 7.39 28.50 -24.98
C THR A 464 6.02 28.97 -25.45
N VAL A 465 5.27 29.68 -24.58
CA VAL A 465 3.97 30.27 -24.94
C VAL A 465 4.06 31.70 -25.48
N GLY A 466 5.28 32.23 -25.71
CA GLY A 466 5.50 33.57 -26.27
C GLY A 466 5.32 34.72 -25.28
N MET A 467 5.26 34.44 -23.97
CA MET A 467 4.99 35.42 -22.90
C MET A 467 6.25 36.05 -22.29
N LYS A 468 7.37 36.14 -23.02
CA LYS A 468 8.62 36.79 -22.55
C LYS A 468 8.45 38.24 -22.09
N ARG A 469 7.49 38.97 -22.67
CA ARG A 469 7.22 40.38 -22.36
C ARG A 469 6.26 40.58 -21.18
N SER A 470 5.79 39.50 -20.56
CA SER A 470 4.84 39.57 -19.45
C SER A 470 5.51 40.01 -18.14
N LYS A 471 4.73 40.64 -17.26
CA LYS A 471 5.17 40.95 -15.88
C LYS A 471 5.58 39.69 -15.12
N ALA A 472 4.90 38.56 -15.35
CA ALA A 472 5.23 37.27 -14.74
C ALA A 472 6.65 36.80 -15.10
N TYR A 473 7.07 36.95 -16.36
CA TYR A 473 8.42 36.58 -16.81
C TYR A 473 9.50 37.45 -16.18
N LEU A 474 9.22 38.76 -16.02
CA LEU A 474 10.12 39.70 -15.33
C LEU A 474 10.23 39.37 -13.84
N VAL A 475 9.10 39.23 -13.14
CA VAL A 475 9.05 38.93 -11.70
C VAL A 475 9.76 37.61 -11.40
N ASN A 476 9.48 36.56 -12.17
CA ASN A 476 10.18 35.28 -12.05
C ASN A 476 11.70 35.44 -12.21
N GLY A 477 12.15 36.19 -13.21
CA GLY A 477 13.57 36.44 -13.45
C GLY A 477 14.25 37.20 -12.29
N VAL A 478 13.59 38.24 -11.77
CA VAL A 478 14.07 38.99 -10.60
C VAL A 478 14.14 38.10 -9.36
N THR A 479 13.10 37.30 -9.09
CA THR A 479 13.07 36.38 -7.95
C THR A 479 14.19 35.34 -8.04
N MET A 480 14.41 34.74 -9.21
CA MET A 480 15.52 33.79 -9.41
C MET A 480 16.89 34.46 -9.23
N PHE A 481 17.07 35.68 -9.73
CA PHE A 481 18.31 36.43 -9.56
C PHE A 481 18.58 36.76 -8.08
N VAL A 482 17.56 37.21 -7.34
CA VAL A 482 17.68 37.48 -5.90
C VAL A 482 18.00 36.19 -5.13
N ALA A 483 17.31 35.08 -5.42
CA ALA A 483 17.58 33.78 -4.78
C ALA A 483 19.02 33.30 -5.04
N TRP A 484 19.52 33.47 -6.27
CA TRP A 484 20.91 33.19 -6.63
C TRP A 484 21.88 34.10 -5.86
N LEU A 485 21.58 35.40 -5.74
CA LEU A 485 22.42 36.38 -5.06
C LEU A 485 22.54 36.07 -3.57
N VAL A 486 21.44 35.70 -2.91
CA VAL A 486 21.44 35.25 -1.50
C VAL A 486 22.31 34.00 -1.31
N LYS A 487 22.19 33.01 -2.21
CA LYS A 487 23.06 31.81 -2.19
C LYS A 487 24.53 32.18 -2.36
N GLN A 488 24.84 33.07 -3.30
CA GLN A 488 26.20 33.51 -3.58
C GLN A 488 26.81 34.29 -2.43
N MET A 489 26.05 35.15 -1.75
CA MET A 489 26.51 35.90 -0.57
C MET A 489 26.89 34.97 0.59
N ARG A 490 26.15 33.86 0.79
CA ARG A 490 26.51 32.84 1.79
C ARG A 490 27.79 32.11 1.41
N THR A 491 27.94 31.67 0.16
CA THR A 491 29.17 31.02 -0.33
C THR A 491 30.36 31.97 -0.28
N PHE A 492 30.17 33.23 -0.65
CA PHE A 492 31.19 34.28 -0.59
C PHE A 492 31.59 34.57 0.85
N SER A 493 30.63 34.57 1.80
CA SER A 493 30.92 34.71 3.24
C SER A 493 31.75 33.54 3.75
N CYS A 494 31.44 32.30 3.37
CA CYS A 494 32.27 31.12 3.71
C CYS A 494 33.68 31.23 3.10
N ILE A 495 33.79 31.58 1.82
CA ILE A 495 35.11 31.77 1.18
C ILE A 495 35.89 32.90 1.86
N LEU A 496 35.25 34.01 2.23
CA LEU A 496 35.90 35.11 2.93
C LEU A 496 36.38 34.69 4.33
N ILE A 497 35.55 33.96 5.08
CA ILE A 497 35.86 33.48 6.43
C ILE A 497 36.97 32.44 6.42
N PHE A 498 37.05 31.56 5.42
CA PHE A 498 38.06 30.51 5.38
C PHE A 498 39.29 30.88 4.54
N ALA A 499 39.12 31.41 3.33
CA ALA A 499 40.24 31.67 2.42
C ALA A 499 41.07 32.90 2.84
N VAL A 500 40.45 33.98 3.34
CA VAL A 500 41.21 35.19 3.71
C VAL A 500 42.14 34.93 4.92
N PRO A 501 41.69 34.32 6.03
CA PRO A 501 42.60 33.96 7.12
C PRO A 501 43.69 32.98 6.69
N THR A 502 43.39 32.02 5.80
CA THR A 502 44.42 31.11 5.26
C THR A 502 45.46 31.85 4.43
N ILE A 503 45.07 32.77 3.56
CA ILE A 503 46.00 33.59 2.75
C ILE A 503 46.87 34.47 3.68
N LEU A 504 46.25 35.11 4.68
CA LEU A 504 46.98 35.92 5.67
C LEU A 504 47.95 35.08 6.50
N LEU A 505 47.58 33.86 6.89
CA LEU A 505 48.45 32.92 7.59
C LEU A 505 49.68 32.55 6.75
N VAL A 506 49.48 32.24 5.47
CA VAL A 506 50.59 31.93 4.54
C VAL A 506 51.50 33.14 4.38
N MET A 507 50.94 34.33 4.17
CA MET A 507 51.72 35.56 4.01
C MET A 507 52.55 35.86 5.26
N ASN A 508 51.95 35.74 6.45
CA ASN A 508 52.63 35.96 7.72
C ASN A 508 53.74 34.93 7.95
N THR A 509 53.51 33.67 7.56
CA THR A 509 54.53 32.60 7.64
C THR A 509 55.74 32.93 6.75
N VAL A 510 55.51 33.37 5.51
CA VAL A 510 56.59 33.78 4.60
C VAL A 510 57.39 34.96 5.16
N TRP A 511 56.69 35.94 5.73
CA TRP A 511 57.33 37.12 6.32
C TRP A 511 58.16 36.76 7.55
N PHE A 512 57.63 35.89 8.42
CA PHE A 512 58.33 35.38 9.59
C PHE A 512 59.60 34.60 9.23
N VAL A 513 59.55 33.75 8.20
CA VAL A 513 60.73 33.05 7.67
C VAL A 513 61.79 34.03 7.16
N LYS A 514 61.39 35.13 6.51
CA LYS A 514 62.33 36.19 6.10
C LYS A 514 62.99 36.87 7.31
N ILE A 515 62.23 37.17 8.37
CA ILE A 515 62.77 37.75 9.61
C ILE A 515 63.79 36.80 10.24
N LEU A 516 63.45 35.51 10.40
CA LEU A 516 64.37 34.51 10.98
C LEU A 516 65.66 34.37 10.17
N ARG A 517 65.58 34.36 8.84
CA ARG A 517 66.77 34.35 7.97
C ARG A 517 67.60 35.62 8.16
N GLY A 518 66.96 36.77 8.33
CA GLY A 518 67.63 38.04 8.66
C GLY A 518 68.35 37.96 10.01
N LEU A 519 67.68 37.48 11.04
CA LEU A 519 68.25 37.30 12.38
C LEU A 519 69.44 36.33 12.38
N LYS A 520 69.32 35.18 11.71
CA LYS A 520 70.42 34.21 11.56
C LYS A 520 71.64 34.84 10.90
N LYS A 521 71.44 35.64 9.85
CA LYS A 521 72.54 36.37 9.18
C LYS A 521 73.19 37.41 10.10
N THR A 522 72.44 38.08 10.96
CA THR A 522 72.97 39.05 11.92
C THR A 522 73.75 38.38 13.04
N LEU A 523 73.26 37.24 13.56
CA LEU A 523 73.95 36.45 14.58
C LEU A 523 75.25 35.82 14.04
N ALA A 524 75.23 35.29 12.81
CA ALA A 524 76.40 34.73 12.16
C ALA A 524 77.50 35.77 11.80
N LYS A 525 77.18 37.07 11.87
CA LYS A 525 78.17 38.16 11.72
C LYS A 525 78.77 38.63 13.05
N ARG A 526 78.22 38.17 14.19
CA ARG A 526 78.67 38.52 15.54
C ARG A 526 79.54 37.42 16.19
N GLN A 527 79.56 36.22 15.61
CA GLN A 527 80.62 35.23 15.81
C GLN A 527 81.71 35.48 14.76
#